data_AF-A0A1D2X349-F1
#
_entry.id   AF-A0A1D2X349-F1
#
_cell.length_a   1.000
_cell.length_b   1.000
_cell.length_c   1.000
_cell.angle_alpha   90.00
_cell.angle_beta   90.00
_cell.angle_gamma   90.00
#
_symmetry.space_group_name_H-M   'P 1'
#
loop_
_entity.id
_entity.type
_entity.pdbx_description
1 polymer ?
#
loop_
_entity_poly.entity_id
_entity_poly.type
_entity_poly.pdbx_seq_one_letter_code
_entity_poly.pdbx_strand_id
1 'polypeptide(L)'
;MEISAEEMKRSIQKIYDMLDEVSPVGFDCGTLCGEICCVYDDDCSDEKVALYLLPGEELMYEDSDSFNLYAIDSRDIDYPHSWTDDVFVVECVNPPRCEREIRPIQCRTFPLIPHISSDGVFHLILDKHEMPYECPIIEKNIKLEDSFVKRTYDVWKILIRDPVVYDLVAFDSRRRDNRRNGYKIVI
;
A
#
# COMPACT_ATOMS: atom_id res chain seq x y z
N MET A 1 17.12 0.33 -19.46
CA MET A 1 17.19 1.79 -19.62
C MET A 1 17.00 2.34 -18.23
N GLU A 2 18.06 2.93 -17.66
CA GLU A 2 17.95 3.62 -16.36
C GLU A 2 17.10 4.87 -16.60
N ILE A 3 15.98 4.99 -15.89
CA ILE A 3 15.13 6.17 -15.88
C ILE A 3 15.70 7.18 -14.90
N SER A 4 15.56 8.49 -15.17
CA SER A 4 16.04 9.51 -14.22
C SER A 4 15.14 9.58 -12.98
N ALA A 5 15.66 10.11 -11.87
CA ALA A 5 14.86 10.34 -10.66
C ALA A 5 13.65 11.25 -10.95
N GLU A 6 13.80 12.27 -11.79
CA GLU A 6 12.70 13.15 -12.20
C GLU A 6 11.67 12.46 -13.11
N GLU A 7 12.08 11.46 -13.89
CA GLU A 7 11.16 10.63 -14.67
C GLU A 7 10.41 9.64 -13.77
N MET A 8 11.08 9.09 -12.76
CA MET A 8 10.48 8.23 -11.74
C MET A 8 9.46 9.00 -10.92
N LYS A 9 9.85 10.14 -10.33
CA LYS A 9 8.97 11.04 -9.56
C LYS A 9 7.72 11.43 -10.35
N ARG A 10 7.88 11.75 -11.65
CA ARG A 10 6.74 12.03 -12.54
C ARG A 10 5.84 10.81 -12.80
N SER A 11 6.40 9.61 -12.81
CA SER A 11 5.63 8.38 -12.99
C SER A 11 4.83 8.05 -11.73
N ILE A 12 5.43 8.22 -10.54
CA ILE A 12 4.75 8.07 -9.25
C ILE A 12 3.66 9.14 -9.07
N GLN A 13 3.94 10.41 -9.39
CA GLN A 13 2.92 11.48 -9.31
C GLN A 13 1.68 11.13 -10.13
N LYS A 14 1.84 10.60 -11.36
CA LYS A 14 0.69 10.16 -12.16
C LYS A 14 -0.10 9.04 -11.48
N ILE A 15 0.56 8.15 -10.76
CA ILE A 15 -0.10 7.10 -9.98
C ILE A 15 -0.87 7.70 -8.81
N TYR A 16 -0.30 8.70 -8.12
CA TYR A 16 -0.99 9.43 -7.05
C TYR A 16 -2.24 10.13 -7.59
N ASP A 17 -2.11 10.88 -8.69
CA ASP A 17 -3.22 11.58 -9.36
C ASP A 17 -4.34 10.60 -9.75
N MET A 18 -3.97 9.46 -10.32
CA MET A 18 -4.90 8.39 -10.70
C MET A 18 -5.70 7.85 -9.51
N LEU A 19 -5.07 7.74 -8.34
CA LEU A 19 -5.69 7.22 -7.12
C LEU A 19 -6.46 8.28 -6.33
N ASP A 20 -6.09 9.56 -6.43
CA ASP A 20 -6.81 10.67 -5.79
C ASP A 20 -8.21 10.90 -6.36
N GLU A 21 -8.47 10.43 -7.57
CA GLU A 21 -9.79 10.48 -8.22
C GLU A 21 -10.81 9.49 -7.61
N VAL A 22 -10.37 8.53 -6.80
CA VAL A 22 -11.21 7.41 -6.33
C VAL A 22 -11.10 7.18 -4.83
N SER A 23 -12.16 6.60 -4.25
CA SER A 23 -12.21 6.23 -2.84
C SER A 23 -12.92 4.88 -2.69
N PRO A 24 -12.57 4.03 -1.69
CA PRO A 24 -13.22 2.75 -1.47
C PRO A 24 -14.75 2.83 -1.39
N VAL A 25 -15.25 3.94 -0.83
CA VAL A 25 -16.67 4.25 -0.66
C VAL A 25 -16.93 5.72 -0.99
N GLY A 26 -18.15 6.08 -1.37
CA GLY A 26 -18.56 7.47 -1.69
C GLY A 26 -18.60 8.46 -0.51
N PHE A 27 -17.97 8.13 0.63
CA PHE A 27 -17.88 8.97 1.82
C PHE A 27 -16.54 8.75 2.54
N ASP A 28 -16.24 9.50 3.60
CA ASP A 28 -15.01 9.30 4.37
C ASP A 28 -15.11 8.04 5.24
N CYS A 29 -14.46 6.96 4.83
CA CYS A 29 -14.49 5.68 5.53
C CYS A 29 -13.92 5.74 6.96
N GLY A 30 -13.08 6.75 7.26
CA GLY A 30 -12.58 7.01 8.61
C GLY A 30 -13.69 7.21 9.63
N THR A 31 -14.85 7.71 9.20
CA THR A 31 -16.04 7.88 10.06
C THR A 31 -16.63 6.56 10.58
N LEU A 32 -16.29 5.41 9.97
CA LEU A 32 -16.77 4.09 10.39
C LEU A 32 -16.00 3.54 11.61
N CYS A 33 -14.72 3.90 11.74
CA CYS A 33 -13.81 3.32 12.73
C CYS A 33 -13.06 4.38 13.56
N GLY A 34 -13.29 5.67 13.33
CA GLY A 34 -12.51 6.72 13.95
C GLY A 34 -11.06 6.77 13.45
N GLU A 35 -10.85 6.52 12.15
CA GLU A 35 -9.54 6.62 11.50
C GLU A 35 -8.48 5.65 12.06
N ILE A 36 -8.89 4.51 12.62
CA ILE A 36 -8.01 3.52 13.26
C ILE A 36 -6.85 3.06 12.37
N CYS A 37 -7.01 3.08 11.04
CA CYS A 37 -5.94 2.75 10.10
C CYS A 37 -4.74 3.70 10.14
N CYS A 38 -4.94 4.93 10.64
CA CYS A 38 -3.89 5.94 10.78
C CYS A 38 -3.37 6.06 12.22
N VAL A 39 -4.22 5.76 13.22
CA VAL A 39 -3.94 6.03 14.65
C VAL A 39 -3.78 4.77 15.48
N TYR A 40 -3.72 3.60 14.86
CA TYR A 40 -3.54 2.35 15.59
C TYR A 40 -2.25 2.44 16.42
N ASP A 41 -2.44 2.47 17.73
CA ASP A 41 -1.41 2.46 18.74
C ASP A 41 -1.83 1.32 19.66
N ASP A 42 -1.14 0.18 19.60
CA ASP A 42 -1.36 -0.86 20.61
C ASP A 42 -0.89 -0.23 21.93
N ASP A 43 -1.73 -0.25 22.98
CA ASP A 43 -1.58 0.46 24.28
C ASP A 43 -0.27 0.11 25.05
N CYS A 44 0.69 -0.56 24.42
CA CYS A 44 1.91 -1.14 24.99
C CYS A 44 3.18 -1.03 24.11
N SER A 45 3.21 -0.26 23.01
CA SER A 45 4.44 -0.06 22.24
C SER A 45 4.57 1.37 21.73
N ASP A 46 5.74 2.01 21.91
CA ASP A 46 6.11 3.27 21.24
C ASP A 46 6.22 3.11 19.69
N GLU A 47 5.60 2.08 19.10
CA GLU A 47 5.66 1.72 17.69
C GLU A 47 4.57 2.47 16.93
N LYS A 48 4.99 3.53 16.24
CA LYS A 48 4.11 4.31 15.37
C LYS A 48 3.79 3.54 14.09
N VAL A 49 2.57 3.74 13.57
CA VAL A 49 2.17 3.21 12.26
C VAL A 49 3.06 3.79 11.17
N ALA A 50 3.80 2.92 10.50
CA ALA A 50 4.65 3.25 9.36
C ALA A 50 4.33 2.35 8.17
N LEU A 51 4.64 2.82 6.97
CA LEU A 51 4.32 2.14 5.73
C LEU A 51 5.56 1.98 4.87
N TYR A 52 5.73 0.77 4.34
CA TYR A 52 6.77 0.47 3.37
C TYR A 52 6.39 1.08 2.03
N LEU A 53 7.35 1.78 1.43
CA LEU A 53 7.19 2.45 0.15
C LEU A 53 7.56 1.52 -1.01
N LEU A 54 6.91 1.74 -2.16
CA LEU A 54 7.31 1.12 -3.42
C LEU A 54 8.53 1.84 -4.02
N PRO A 55 9.28 1.21 -4.94
CA PRO A 55 10.45 1.84 -5.56
C PRO A 55 10.09 3.18 -6.21
N GLY A 56 10.84 4.24 -5.87
CA GLY A 56 10.66 5.58 -6.40
C GLY A 56 9.61 6.42 -5.68
N GLU A 57 8.83 5.83 -4.77
CA GLU A 57 7.80 6.54 -4.01
C GLU A 57 8.41 7.47 -2.95
N GLU A 58 9.61 7.15 -2.45
CA GLU A 58 10.38 7.99 -1.52
C GLU A 58 10.64 9.40 -2.06
N LEU A 59 10.71 9.55 -3.39
CA LEU A 59 10.92 10.83 -4.08
C LEU A 59 9.76 11.82 -3.84
N MET A 60 8.60 11.33 -3.41
CA MET A 60 7.45 12.16 -3.06
C MET A 60 7.58 12.85 -1.70
N TYR A 61 8.54 12.42 -0.87
CA TYR A 61 8.69 12.87 0.51
C TYR A 61 9.92 13.74 0.77
N GLU A 62 10.78 13.95 -0.24
CA GLU A 62 12.03 14.73 -0.12
C GLU A 62 11.84 16.13 0.47
N ASP A 63 10.70 16.77 0.19
CA ASP A 63 10.37 18.14 0.58
C ASP A 63 9.15 18.23 1.54
N SER A 64 8.76 17.12 2.18
CA SER A 64 7.56 17.08 3.05
C SER A 64 7.91 17.07 4.54
N ASP A 65 7.38 18.05 5.28
CA ASP A 65 7.43 18.06 6.75
C ASP A 65 6.28 17.24 7.39
N SER A 66 5.34 16.74 6.57
CA SER A 66 4.17 15.97 7.02
C SER A 66 4.50 14.52 7.36
N PHE A 67 5.68 14.04 6.94
CA PHE A 67 6.09 12.65 7.03
C PHE A 67 7.58 12.53 7.40
N ASN A 68 7.90 11.57 8.27
CA ASN A 68 9.28 11.15 8.49
C ASN A 68 9.62 10.01 7.52
N LEU A 69 10.72 10.16 6.77
CA LEU A 69 11.22 9.16 5.84
C LEU A 69 12.43 8.44 6.45
N TYR A 70 12.41 7.11 6.43
CA TYR A 70 13.48 6.24 6.91
C TYR A 70 13.92 5.30 5.79
N ALA A 71 15.20 4.94 5.79
CA ALA A 71 15.76 3.90 4.93
C ALA A 71 16.20 2.71 5.78
N ILE A 72 15.83 1.51 5.36
CA ILE A 72 16.18 0.25 6.00
C ILE A 72 16.90 -0.61 4.97
N ASP A 73 18.03 -1.22 5.36
CA ASP A 73 18.71 -2.17 4.49
C ASP A 73 17.79 -3.37 4.23
N SER A 74 17.54 -3.68 2.95
CA SER A 74 16.66 -4.80 2.55
C SER A 74 17.12 -6.15 3.13
N ARG A 75 18.40 -6.29 3.49
CA ARG A 75 18.97 -7.50 4.10
C ARG A 75 18.60 -7.66 5.57
N ASP A 76 18.20 -6.59 6.24
CA ASP A 76 17.80 -6.59 7.64
C ASP A 76 16.31 -6.91 7.83
N ILE A 77 15.55 -7.01 6.74
CA ILE A 77 14.12 -7.29 6.74
C ILE A 77 13.76 -8.46 5.82
N ASP A 78 12.57 -9.02 6.02
CA ASP A 78 12.11 -10.21 5.32
C ASP A 78 11.48 -9.84 3.97
N TYR A 79 12.34 -9.49 3.01
CA TYR A 79 12.02 -9.05 1.65
C TYR A 79 12.53 -10.02 0.57
N PRO A 80 12.01 -9.98 -0.67
CA PRO A 80 12.53 -10.81 -1.76
C PRO A 80 13.99 -10.49 -2.06
N HIS A 81 14.80 -11.52 -2.32
CA HIS A 81 16.23 -11.37 -2.65
C HIS A 81 16.54 -10.53 -3.90
N SER A 82 15.54 -10.31 -4.77
CA SER A 82 15.68 -9.43 -5.93
C SER A 82 15.63 -7.95 -5.57
N TRP A 83 15.17 -7.60 -4.37
CA TRP A 83 15.27 -6.25 -3.82
C TRP A 83 16.68 -6.05 -3.25
N THR A 84 17.51 -5.28 -3.94
CA THR A 84 18.91 -5.05 -3.56
C THR A 84 19.18 -3.69 -2.95
N ASP A 85 18.29 -2.73 -3.19
CA ASP A 85 18.40 -1.38 -2.67
C ASP A 85 17.85 -1.27 -1.24
N ASP A 86 17.99 -0.11 -0.63
CA ASP A 86 17.32 0.18 0.63
C ASP A 86 15.79 0.17 0.44
N VAL A 87 15.08 -0.27 1.46
CA VAL A 87 13.62 -0.19 1.54
C VAL A 87 13.27 1.06 2.33
N PHE A 88 12.52 1.95 1.69
CA PHE A 88 12.06 3.17 2.32
C PHE A 88 10.77 2.92 3.10
N VAL A 89 10.67 3.54 4.26
CA VAL A 89 9.52 3.50 5.15
C VAL A 89 9.14 4.91 5.51
N VAL A 90 7.83 5.18 5.51
CA VAL A 90 7.30 6.49 5.87
C VAL A 90 6.39 6.42 7.09
N GLU A 91 6.54 7.39 7.97
CA GLU A 91 5.72 7.57 9.17
C GLU A 91 5.01 8.93 9.09
N CYS A 92 3.69 8.92 9.29
CA CYS A 92 2.93 10.17 9.39
C CYS A 92 3.27 10.91 10.68
N VAL A 93 3.62 12.20 10.60
CA VAL A 93 4.02 12.99 11.78
C VAL A 93 2.83 13.33 12.68
N ASN A 94 1.61 13.43 12.12
CA ASN A 94 0.43 13.92 12.85
C ASN A 94 -0.84 13.09 12.56
N PRO A 95 -0.86 11.77 12.82
CA PRO A 95 -2.07 10.97 12.65
C PRO A 95 -3.19 11.44 13.60
N PRO A 96 -4.47 11.46 13.17
CA PRO A 96 -4.99 11.06 11.86
C PRO A 96 -4.94 12.18 10.80
N ARG A 97 -4.45 13.38 11.16
CA ARG A 97 -4.35 14.56 10.28
C ARG A 97 -3.18 14.45 9.32
N CYS A 98 -3.32 13.51 8.38
CA CYS A 98 -2.39 13.24 7.31
C CYS A 98 -2.71 14.08 6.06
N GLU A 99 -1.67 14.63 5.41
CA GLU A 99 -1.77 15.30 4.12
C GLU A 99 -2.16 14.28 3.03
N ARG A 100 -3.44 14.28 2.65
CA ARG A 100 -4.03 13.21 1.82
C ARG A 100 -3.37 13.09 0.44
N GLU A 101 -2.95 14.22 -0.12
CA GLU A 101 -2.39 14.35 -1.48
C GLU A 101 -1.04 13.65 -1.66
N ILE A 102 -0.32 13.37 -0.56
CA ILE A 102 0.97 12.67 -0.60
C ILE A 102 0.97 11.37 0.21
N ARG A 103 -0.21 10.81 0.51
CA ARG A 103 -0.30 9.48 1.14
C ARG A 103 0.39 8.41 0.28
N PRO A 104 0.96 7.37 0.89
CA PRO A 104 1.51 6.25 0.14
C PRO A 104 0.44 5.50 -0.67
N ILE A 105 0.84 4.84 -1.75
CA ILE A 105 0.05 3.97 -2.62
C ILE A 105 -0.66 2.90 -1.80
N GLN A 106 0.00 2.33 -0.80
CA GLN A 106 -0.62 1.33 0.08
C GLN A 106 -1.83 1.90 0.84
N CYS A 107 -1.72 3.13 1.40
CA CYS A 107 -2.87 3.83 2.00
C CYS A 107 -3.99 4.12 1.00
N ARG A 108 -3.65 4.46 -0.24
CA ARG A 108 -4.60 4.84 -1.28
C ARG A 108 -5.36 3.64 -1.86
N THR A 109 -4.72 2.48 -1.88
CA THR A 109 -5.29 1.26 -2.47
C THR A 109 -6.01 0.40 -1.46
N PHE A 110 -5.78 0.61 -0.15
CA PHE A 110 -6.55 -0.02 0.93
C PHE A 110 -8.06 0.19 0.77
N PRO A 111 -8.92 -0.83 0.94
CA PRO A 111 -8.65 -2.16 1.52
C PRO A 111 -8.25 -3.23 0.49
N LEU A 112 -7.83 -2.84 -0.71
CA LEU A 112 -7.39 -3.75 -1.76
C LEU A 112 -5.87 -3.84 -1.79
N ILE A 113 -5.39 -5.07 -1.90
CA ILE A 113 -3.97 -5.37 -2.06
C ILE A 113 -3.76 -6.29 -3.26
N PRO A 114 -2.58 -6.21 -3.91
CA PRO A 114 -2.26 -7.05 -5.04
C PRO A 114 -1.97 -8.48 -4.60
N HIS A 115 -2.33 -9.44 -5.45
CA HIS A 115 -2.02 -10.84 -5.24
C HIS A 115 -1.66 -11.50 -6.57
N ILE A 116 -0.62 -12.32 -6.58
CA ILE A 116 -0.22 -13.14 -7.73
C ILE A 116 -0.39 -14.59 -7.31
N SER A 117 -1.32 -15.29 -7.95
CA SER A 117 -1.60 -16.69 -7.68
C SER A 117 -0.44 -17.60 -8.11
N SER A 118 -0.47 -18.86 -7.68
CA SER A 118 0.56 -19.86 -8.01
C SER A 118 0.76 -20.12 -9.51
N ASP A 119 -0.25 -19.85 -10.35
CA ASP A 119 -0.19 -19.91 -11.82
C ASP A 119 0.21 -18.58 -12.47
N GLY A 120 0.57 -17.57 -11.67
CA GLY A 120 1.10 -16.28 -12.12
C GLY A 120 0.03 -15.27 -12.51
N VAL A 121 -1.23 -15.48 -12.13
CA VAL A 121 -2.35 -14.58 -12.45
C VAL A 121 -2.46 -13.49 -11.39
N PHE A 122 -2.49 -12.24 -11.86
CA PHE A 122 -2.66 -11.07 -10.99
C PHE A 122 -4.14 -10.85 -10.64
N HIS A 123 -4.40 -10.61 -9.36
CA HIS A 123 -5.69 -10.32 -8.76
C HIS A 123 -5.60 -9.17 -7.77
N LEU A 124 -6.74 -8.52 -7.49
CA LEU A 124 -6.90 -7.78 -6.24
C LEU A 124 -7.69 -8.60 -5.24
N ILE A 125 -7.26 -8.57 -3.99
CA ILE A 125 -7.93 -9.22 -2.87
C ILE A 125 -8.20 -8.22 -1.74
N LEU A 126 -9.11 -8.57 -0.82
CA LEU A 126 -9.31 -7.79 0.41
C LEU A 126 -8.21 -8.10 1.44
N ASP A 127 -7.63 -7.04 2.01
CA ASP A 127 -6.61 -7.16 3.05
C ASP A 127 -7.21 -7.45 4.44
N LYS A 128 -7.58 -8.71 4.67
CA LYS A 128 -8.22 -9.13 5.93
C LYS A 128 -7.23 -9.47 7.06
N HIS A 129 -5.98 -9.77 6.74
CA HIS A 129 -5.11 -10.53 7.65
C HIS A 129 -3.72 -9.91 7.88
N GLU A 130 -3.44 -8.74 7.33
CA GLU A 130 -2.13 -8.11 7.49
C GLU A 130 -2.16 -6.91 8.45
N MET A 131 -3.34 -6.54 8.93
CA MET A 131 -3.53 -5.37 9.77
C MET A 131 -3.76 -5.75 11.24
N PRO A 132 -3.23 -4.94 12.18
CA PRO A 132 -3.42 -5.15 13.60
C PRO A 132 -4.79 -4.62 14.10
N TYR A 133 -5.65 -4.15 13.20
CA TYR A 133 -6.99 -3.63 13.46
C TYR A 133 -8.03 -4.23 12.51
N GLU A 134 -9.30 -4.17 12.90
CA GLU A 134 -10.43 -4.61 12.06
C GLU A 134 -11.02 -3.45 11.25
N CYS A 135 -10.98 -3.56 9.92
CA CYS A 135 -11.60 -2.57 9.05
C CYS A 135 -13.10 -2.85 8.86
N PRO A 136 -14.01 -1.88 9.17
CA PRO A 136 -15.45 -2.09 9.01
C PRO A 136 -15.89 -2.35 7.56
N ILE A 137 -15.16 -1.88 6.55
CA ILE A 137 -15.47 -2.17 5.14
C ILE A 137 -15.32 -3.66 4.86
N ILE A 138 -14.24 -4.26 5.37
CA ILE A 138 -13.92 -5.67 5.17
C ILE A 138 -14.87 -6.54 6.01
N GLU A 139 -14.97 -6.28 7.31
CA GLU A 139 -15.76 -7.09 8.24
C GLU A 139 -17.26 -7.09 7.90
N LYS A 140 -17.80 -5.92 7.56
CA LYS A 140 -19.23 -5.79 7.20
C LYS A 140 -19.50 -6.07 5.72
N ASN A 141 -18.49 -6.47 4.94
CA ASN A 141 -18.59 -6.68 3.49
C ASN A 141 -19.27 -5.50 2.77
N ILE A 142 -18.89 -4.27 3.12
CA ILE A 142 -19.41 -3.07 2.45
C ILE A 142 -18.96 -3.13 0.98
N LYS A 143 -19.89 -2.91 0.06
CA LYS A 143 -19.59 -2.90 -1.37
C LYS A 143 -18.65 -1.72 -1.67
N LEU A 144 -17.52 -2.01 -2.30
CA LEU A 144 -16.60 -1.00 -2.80
C LEU A 144 -17.14 -0.31 -4.05
N GLU A 145 -16.77 0.95 -4.26
CA GLU A 145 -17.06 1.65 -5.51
C GLU A 145 -16.38 0.96 -6.70
N ASP A 146 -17.14 0.71 -7.76
CA ASP A 146 -16.63 0.00 -8.94
C ASP A 146 -15.49 0.79 -9.63
N SER A 147 -15.52 2.12 -9.55
CA SER A 147 -14.45 3.00 -10.05
C SER A 147 -13.15 2.82 -9.27
N PHE A 148 -13.24 2.69 -7.95
CA PHE A 148 -12.10 2.42 -7.08
C PHE A 148 -11.45 1.07 -7.41
N VAL A 149 -12.24 0.00 -7.47
CA VAL A 149 -11.73 -1.34 -7.81
C VAL A 149 -10.99 -1.34 -9.14
N LYS A 150 -11.59 -0.76 -10.19
CA LYS A 150 -11.00 -0.70 -11.53
C LYS A 150 -9.73 0.14 -11.56
N ARG A 151 -9.75 1.31 -10.93
CA ARG A 151 -8.61 2.23 -10.92
C ARG A 151 -7.43 1.63 -10.15
N THR A 152 -7.67 1.04 -8.99
CA THR A 152 -6.67 0.31 -8.21
C THR A 152 -6.10 -0.86 -9.01
N TYR A 153 -6.93 -1.58 -9.77
CA TYR A 153 -6.46 -2.67 -10.64
C TYR A 153 -5.56 -2.17 -11.77
N ASP A 154 -5.92 -1.05 -12.40
CA ASP A 154 -5.11 -0.44 -13.45
C ASP A 154 -3.77 0.08 -12.93
N VAL A 155 -3.76 0.70 -11.75
CA VAL A 155 -2.53 1.16 -11.09
C VAL A 155 -1.62 0.00 -10.74
N TRP A 156 -2.13 -1.06 -10.10
CA TRP A 156 -1.31 -2.20 -9.75
C TRP A 156 -0.76 -2.93 -10.99
N LYS A 157 -1.52 -3.02 -12.09
CA LYS A 157 -1.00 -3.51 -13.38
C LYS A 157 0.14 -2.68 -13.94
N ILE A 158 0.21 -1.38 -13.64
CA ILE A 158 1.33 -0.52 -14.02
C ILE A 158 2.52 -0.81 -13.12
N LEU A 159 2.29 -0.84 -11.79
CA LEU A 159 3.33 -1.06 -10.78
C LEU A 159 4.04 -2.42 -10.94
N ILE A 160 3.30 -3.51 -11.13
CA ILE A 160 3.88 -4.86 -11.28
C ILE A 160 4.60 -5.08 -12.63
N ARG A 161 4.68 -4.07 -13.50
CA ARG A 161 5.58 -4.12 -14.67
C ARG A 161 7.03 -3.92 -14.26
N ASP A 162 7.27 -3.30 -13.11
CA ASP A 162 8.57 -3.33 -12.47
C ASP A 162 8.81 -4.73 -11.90
N PRO A 163 9.88 -5.43 -12.34
CA PRO A 163 10.19 -6.77 -11.84
C PRO A 163 10.38 -6.85 -10.33
N VAL A 164 10.93 -5.80 -9.71
CA VAL A 164 11.16 -5.77 -8.25
C VAL A 164 9.83 -5.69 -7.51
N VAL A 165 8.88 -4.89 -8.01
CA VAL A 165 7.51 -4.82 -7.46
C VAL A 165 6.76 -6.12 -7.70
N TYR A 166 6.88 -6.73 -8.88
CA TYR A 166 6.27 -8.03 -9.16
C TYR A 166 6.77 -9.10 -8.17
N ASP A 167 8.08 -9.16 -7.94
CA ASP A 167 8.70 -10.12 -7.04
C ASP A 167 8.27 -9.91 -5.58
N LEU A 168 8.13 -8.66 -5.14
CA LEU A 168 7.57 -8.31 -3.83
C LEU A 168 6.14 -8.83 -3.69
N VAL A 169 5.26 -8.50 -4.64
CA VAL A 169 3.86 -8.97 -4.63
C VAL A 169 3.79 -10.49 -4.65
N ALA A 170 4.61 -11.15 -5.47
CA ALA A 170 4.67 -12.61 -5.54
C ALA A 170 5.19 -13.22 -4.24
N PHE A 171 6.17 -12.59 -3.59
CA PHE A 171 6.69 -12.99 -2.28
C PHE A 171 5.60 -12.93 -1.21
N ASP A 172 4.89 -11.82 -1.08
CA ASP A 172 3.80 -11.65 -0.11
C ASP A 172 2.62 -12.58 -0.42
N SER A 173 2.32 -12.79 -1.70
CA SER A 173 1.28 -13.73 -2.14
C SER A 173 1.58 -15.16 -1.67
N ARG A 174 2.81 -15.64 -1.85
CA ARG A 174 3.24 -16.96 -1.36
C ARG A 174 3.15 -17.06 0.16
N ARG A 175 3.51 -15.99 0.89
CA ARG A 175 3.39 -15.97 2.37
C ARG A 175 1.93 -16.11 2.79
N ARG A 176 1.03 -15.39 2.11
CA ARG A 176 -0.42 -15.46 2.37
C ARG A 176 -0.97 -16.86 2.11
N ASP A 177 -0.63 -17.46 0.97
CA ASP A 177 -1.04 -18.82 0.61
C ASP A 177 -0.54 -19.85 1.65
N ASN A 178 0.70 -19.70 2.12
CA ASN A 178 1.31 -20.58 3.11
C ASN A 178 0.63 -20.50 4.50
N ARG A 179 0.05 -19.35 4.86
CA ARG A 179 -0.74 -19.20 6.11
C ARG A 179 -2.05 -20.00 6.06
N ARG A 180 -2.52 -20.43 4.88
CA ARG A 180 -3.79 -21.15 4.65
C ARG A 180 -5.03 -20.41 5.17
N ASN A 181 -4.92 -19.10 5.32
CA ASN A 181 -6.04 -18.22 5.61
C ASN A 181 -6.65 -17.82 4.26
N GLY A 182 -7.84 -18.31 3.96
CA GLY A 182 -8.50 -17.97 2.69
C GLY A 182 -8.65 -16.46 2.52
N TYR A 183 -8.57 -15.97 1.28
CA TYR A 183 -8.80 -14.57 0.91
C TYR A 183 -9.91 -14.46 -0.12
N LYS A 184 -10.49 -13.26 -0.23
CA LYS A 184 -11.55 -12.95 -1.19
C LYS A 184 -10.96 -12.20 -2.38
N ILE A 185 -11.01 -12.82 -3.55
CA ILE A 185 -10.70 -12.17 -4.83
C ILE A 185 -11.81 -11.18 -5.17
N VAL A 186 -11.42 -9.98 -5.60
CA VAL A 186 -12.29 -8.87 -5.97
C VAL A 186 -12.35 -8.71 -7.48
N ILE A 187 -11.19 -8.81 -8.16
CA ILE A 187 -11.04 -8.75 -9.62
C ILE A 187 -9.84 -9.58 -10.06
#